data_AF-A0A7X9CMI8-F1
#
_entry.id   AF-A0A7X9CMI8-F1
#
_cell.length_a   1.000
_cell.length_b   1.000
_cell.length_c   1.000
_cell.angle_alpha   90.00
_cell.angle_beta   90.00
_cell.angle_gamma   90.00
#
_symmetry.space_group_name_H-M   'P 1'
#
loop_
_entity.id
_entity.type
_entity.pdbx_description
1 polymer ?
#
loop_
_entity_poly.entity_id
_entity_poly.type
_entity_poly.pdbx_seq_one_letter_code
_entity_poly.pdbx_strand_id
1 'polypeptide(L)'
;MITLYKAIDYFFYIIEVLIFIRIIFSFLRIGPYHPIGRVIYELTEPILHPARELIYKLGIDTGMFDFSPVLAIFALRLISSILKSIII
;
A
#
# COMPACT_ATOMS: atom_id res chain seq x y z
N MET A 1 -19.71 -16.66 -6.37
CA MET A 1 -19.86 -15.50 -5.46
C MET A 1 -18.83 -15.56 -4.32
N ILE A 2 -18.86 -16.55 -3.42
CA ILE A 2 -17.91 -16.65 -2.29
C ILE A 2 -16.44 -16.76 -2.70
N THR A 3 -16.10 -17.54 -3.73
CA THR A 3 -14.71 -17.67 -4.19
C THR A 3 -14.12 -16.35 -4.69
N LEU A 4 -14.93 -15.55 -5.40
CA LEU A 4 -14.52 -14.24 -5.90
C LEU A 4 -14.31 -13.24 -4.76
N TYR A 5 -15.21 -13.24 -3.76
CA TYR A 5 -15.07 -12.44 -2.55
C TYR A 5 -13.74 -12.73 -1.84
N LYS A 6 -13.43 -14.02 -1.62
CA LYS A 6 -12.16 -14.44 -0.98
C LYS A 6 -10.93 -14.05 -1.81
N ALA A 7 -11.00 -14.17 -3.13
CA ALA A 7 -9.89 -13.78 -4.01
C ALA A 7 -9.57 -12.28 -3.88
N ILE A 8 -10.61 -11.42 -3.81
CA ILE A 8 -10.45 -9.99 -3.55
C ILE A 8 -9.81 -9.76 -2.19
N ASP A 9 -10.33 -10.38 -1.13
CA ASP A 9 -9.75 -10.25 0.20
C ASP A 9 -8.26 -10.61 0.24
N TYR A 10 -7.88 -11.76 -0.32
CA TYR A 10 -6.49 -12.17 -0.35
C TYR A 10 -5.60 -11.24 -1.18
N PHE A 11 -6.11 -10.75 -2.32
CA PHE A 11 -5.36 -9.82 -3.15
C PHE A 11 -5.02 -8.53 -2.41
N PHE A 12 -6.02 -7.87 -1.82
CA PHE A 12 -5.80 -6.64 -1.04
C PHE A 12 -4.96 -6.90 0.21
N TYR A 13 -5.17 -8.03 0.89
CA TYR A 13 -4.38 -8.43 2.05
C TYR A 13 -2.88 -8.58 1.73
N ILE A 14 -2.53 -9.23 0.61
CA ILE A 14 -1.12 -9.39 0.20
C ILE A 14 -0.48 -8.01 -0.03
N ILE A 15 -1.19 -7.10 -0.68
CA ILE A 15 -0.70 -5.73 -0.92
C ILE A 15 -0.49 -4.99 0.41
N GLU A 16 -1.45 -5.06 1.34
CA GLU A 16 -1.31 -4.45 2.67
C GLU A 16 -0.09 -5.01 3.42
N VAL A 17 0.14 -6.32 3.34
CA VAL A 17 1.32 -6.97 3.93
C VAL A 17 2.62 -6.46 3.29
N LEU A 18 2.68 -6.31 1.97
CA LEU A 18 3.86 -5.77 1.28
C LEU A 18 4.16 -4.32 1.71
N ILE A 19 3.13 -3.48 1.84
CA ILE A 19 3.26 -2.12 2.35
C ILE A 19 3.76 -2.15 3.80
N PHE A 20 3.24 -3.04 4.63
CA PHE A 20 3.70 -3.19 6.02
C PHE A 20 5.16 -3.65 6.12
N ILE A 21 5.57 -4.60 5.28
CA ILE A 21 6.98 -5.02 5.16
C ILE A 21 7.85 -3.82 4.76
N ARG A 22 7.39 -2.99 3.81
CA ARG A 22 8.11 -1.79 3.41
C ARG A 22 8.28 -0.79 4.56
N ILE A 23 7.27 -0.63 5.41
CA ILE A 23 7.39 0.18 6.63
C ILE A 23 8.49 -0.40 7.53
N ILE A 24 8.48 -1.71 7.82
CA ILE A 24 9.52 -2.36 8.62
C ILE A 24 10.91 -2.18 8.01
N PHE A 25 11.03 -2.36 6.69
CA PHE A 25 12.30 -2.21 5.97
C PHE A 25 12.87 -0.80 6.09
N SER A 26 12.02 0.22 6.19
CA SER A 26 12.47 1.60 6.41
C SER A 26 13.15 1.76 7.78
N PHE A 27 12.63 1.14 8.85
CA PHE A 27 13.26 1.11 10.18
C PHE A 27 14.58 0.34 10.18
N LEU A 28 14.66 -0.74 9.40
CA LEU A 28 15.87 -1.57 9.26
C LEU A 28 16.88 -1.01 8.25
N ARG A 29 16.58 0.14 7.61
CA ARG A 29 17.40 0.75 6.54
C ARG A 29 17.65 -0.18 5.35
N ILE A 30 16.72 -1.09 5.06
CA ILE A 30 16.74 -1.98 3.89
C ILE A 30 16.11 -1.24 2.71
N GLY A 31 16.95 -0.65 1.87
CA GLY A 31 16.52 0.10 0.69
C GLY A 31 16.41 -0.76 -0.59
N PRO A 32 16.09 -0.13 -1.74
CA PRO A 32 15.93 -0.78 -3.04
C PRO A 32 17.23 -1.35 -3.63
N TYR A 33 18.37 -1.05 -3.02
CA TYR A 33 19.67 -1.64 -3.38
C TYR A 33 19.83 -3.08 -2.88
N HIS A 34 19.10 -3.47 -1.83
CA HIS A 34 19.05 -4.85 -1.36
C HIS A 34 18.11 -5.68 -2.27
N PRO A 35 18.45 -6.91 -2.70
CA PRO A 35 17.63 -7.67 -3.65
C PRO A 35 16.17 -7.83 -3.20
N ILE A 36 15.95 -8.18 -1.93
CA ILE A 36 14.59 -8.30 -1.36
C ILE A 36 13.94 -6.92 -1.21
N GLY A 37 14.72 -5.90 -0.86
CA GLY A 37 14.22 -4.53 -0.76
C GLY A 37 13.72 -4.02 -2.11
N ARG A 38 14.44 -4.29 -3.19
CA ARG A 38 14.04 -3.94 -4.55
C ARG A 38 12.66 -4.48 -4.90
N VAL A 39 12.42 -5.77 -4.67
CA VAL A 39 11.14 -6.42 -4.96
C VAL A 39 10.00 -5.76 -4.18
N ILE A 40 10.21 -5.52 -2.88
CA ILE A 40 9.20 -4.85 -2.05
C ILE A 40 8.91 -3.44 -2.54
N TYR A 41 9.94 -2.67 -2.88
CA TYR A 41 9.76 -1.31 -3.40
C TYR A 41 9.04 -1.33 -4.74
N GLU A 42 9.46 -2.15 -5.71
CA GLU A 42 8.83 -2.23 -7.04
C GLU A 42 7.36 -2.65 -6.98
N LEU A 43 7.00 -3.58 -6.10
CA LEU A 43 5.61 -4.03 -5.94
C LEU A 43 4.72 -2.98 -5.25
N THR A 44 5.28 -2.16 -4.38
CA THR A 44 4.51 -1.18 -3.58
C THR A 44 4.53 0.24 -4.17
N GLU A 45 5.54 0.60 -4.96
CA GLU A 45 5.69 1.93 -5.58
C GLU A 45 4.46 2.36 -6.40
N PRO A 46 3.84 1.53 -7.25
CA PRO A 46 2.67 1.94 -8.03
C PRO A 46 1.47 2.41 -7.18
N ILE A 47 1.42 2.00 -5.90
CA ILE A 47 0.36 2.35 -4.96
C ILE A 47 0.80 3.49 -4.04
N LEU A 48 2.04 3.46 -3.57
CA LEU A 48 2.58 4.47 -2.65
C LEU A 48 2.93 5.78 -3.36
N HIS A 49 3.37 5.75 -4.62
CA HIS A 49 3.71 6.94 -5.38
C HIS A 49 2.51 7.88 -5.57
N PRO A 50 1.33 7.42 -6.05
CA PRO A 50 0.14 8.27 -6.14
C PRO A 50 -0.33 8.79 -4.77
N ALA A 51 -0.23 7.98 -3.72
CA ALA A 51 -0.58 8.42 -2.36
C ALA A 51 0.36 9.54 -1.88
N ARG A 52 1.67 9.41 -2.14
CA ARG A 52 2.66 10.45 -1.83
C ARG A 52 2.42 11.73 -2.64
N GLU A 53 2.13 11.59 -3.93
CA GLU A 53 1.84 12.73 -4.81
C GLU A 53 0.57 13.47 -4.36
N LEU A 54 -0.46 12.75 -3.90
CA LEU A 54 -1.67 13.35 -3.38
C LEU A 54 -1.40 14.16 -2.09
N ILE A 55 -0.64 13.60 -1.14
CA ILE A 55 -0.22 14.30 0.08
C ILE A 55 0.51 15.60 -0.26
N TYR A 56 1.45 15.54 -1.20
CA TYR A 56 2.20 16.70 -1.67
C TYR A 56 1.29 17.76 -2.31
N LYS A 57 0.39 17.36 -3.21
CA LYS A 57 -0.56 18.26 -3.88
C LYS A 57 -1.54 18.93 -2.91
N LEU A 58 -1.90 18.24 -1.83
CA LEU A 58 -2.77 18.78 -0.77
C LEU A 58 -2.02 19.73 0.18
N GLY A 59 -0.70 19.88 0.03
CA GLY A 59 0.10 20.74 0.91
C GLY A 59 0.18 20.24 2.35
N ILE A 60 -0.01 18.93 2.58
CA ILE A 60 0.08 18.35 3.91
C ILE A 60 1.57 18.24 4.27
N ASP A 61 2.01 19.05 5.22
CA ASP A 61 3.37 18.94 5.75
C ASP A 61 3.51 17.66 6.55
N THR A 62 4.26 16.71 5.98
CA THR A 62 4.53 15.39 6.57
C THR A 62 5.89 15.34 7.27
N GLY A 63 6.65 16.46 7.23
CA GLY A 63 8.00 16.54 7.77
C GLY A 63 8.90 15.43 7.22
N MET A 64 9.59 14.72 8.11
CA MET A 64 10.49 13.61 7.76
C MET A 64 9.78 12.25 7.65
N PHE A 65 8.49 12.17 7.96
CA PHE A 65 7.76 10.90 8.02
C PHE A 65 6.99 10.66 6.72
N ASP A 66 7.15 9.48 6.13
CA ASP A 66 6.35 9.09 4.96
C ASP A 66 4.98 8.56 5.42
N PHE A 67 3.95 9.40 5.31
CA PHE A 67 2.56 9.01 5.60
C PHE A 67 1.84 8.35 4.40
N SER A 68 2.50 8.24 3.24
CA SER A 68 1.90 7.57 2.07
C SER A 68 1.45 6.13 2.32
N PRO A 69 2.11 5.29 3.17
CA PRO A 69 1.63 3.96 3.48
C PRO A 69 0.27 3.94 4.18
N VAL A 70 0.02 4.89 5.08
CA VAL A 70 -1.26 5.00 5.81
C VAL A 70 -2.38 5.36 4.84
N LEU A 71 -2.15 6.36 4.00
CA LEU A 71 -3.11 6.78 2.98
C LEU A 71 -3.38 5.66 1.97
N ALA A 72 -2.34 4.94 1.53
CA ALA A 72 -2.48 3.82 0.62
C ALA A 72 -3.30 2.68 1.22
N ILE A 73 -3.03 2.27 2.46
CA ILE A 73 -3.80 1.22 3.14
C ILE A 73 -5.27 1.65 3.27
N PHE A 74 -5.53 2.91 3.63
CA PHE A 74 -6.89 3.43 3.70
C PHE A 74 -7.61 3.35 2.34
N ALA A 75 -6.95 3.78 1.26
CA ALA A 75 -7.50 3.72 -0.08
C ALA A 75 -7.76 2.28 -0.54
N LEU A 76 -6.82 1.36 -0.29
CA LEU A 76 -6.97 -0.07 -0.60
C LEU A 76 -8.17 -0.69 0.10
N ARG A 77 -8.38 -0.39 1.38
CA ARG A 77 -9.54 -0.87 2.14
C ARG A 77 -10.86 -0.31 1.61
N LEU A 78 -10.89 0.97 1.25
CA LEU A 78 -12.06 1.59 0.65
C LEU A 78 -12.41 0.92 -0.69
N ILE A 79 -11.41 0.74 -1.56
CA ILE A 79 -11.59 0.07 -2.86
C ILE A 79 -12.06 -1.37 -2.67
N SER A 80 -11.43 -2.13 -1.77
CA SER A 80 -11.83 -3.51 -1.44
C SER A 80 -13.28 -3.57 -0.95
N SER A 81 -13.69 -2.65 -0.07
CA SER A 81 -15.06 -2.58 0.45
C SER A 81 -16.07 -2.31 -0.67
N ILE A 82 -15.79 -1.36 -1.57
CA ILE A 82 -16.66 -1.02 -2.70
C ILE A 82 -16.76 -2.21 -3.66
N LEU A 83 -15.65 -2.86 -4.01
CA LEU A 83 -15.68 -4.03 -4.90
C LEU A 83 -16.50 -5.17 -4.29
N LYS A 84 -16.35 -5.42 -2.99
CA LYS A 84 -17.10 -6.46 -2.30
C LYS A 84 -18.59 -6.15 -2.21
N SER A 85 -18.98 -4.88 -2.07
CA SER A 85 -20.40 -4.50 -2.04
C SER A 85 -21.12 -4.71 -3.37
N ILE A 86 -20.39 -4.74 -4.49
CA ILE A 86 -20.96 -5.01 -5.83
C ILE A 86 -21.18 -6.51 -6.07
N ILE A 87 -20.42 -7.36 -5.37
CA ILE A 87 -20.43 -8.83 -5.54
C ILE A 87 -21.41 -9.52 -4.59
N ILE A 88 -21.81 -8.82 -3.52
CA ILE A 88 -22.92 -9.20 -2.63
C ILE A 88 -24.24 -9.01 -3.37
#